data_AF-A0A960MWL9-F1
#
_entry.id   AF-A0A960MWL9-F1
#
_cell.length_a   1.000
_cell.length_b   1.000
_cell.length_c   1.000
_cell.angle_alpha   90.00
_cell.angle_beta   90.00
_cell.angle_gamma   90.00
#
_symmetry.space_group_name_H-M   'P 1'
#
loop_
_entity.id
_entity.type
_entity.pdbx_description
1 polymer ?
#
loop_
_entity_poly.entity_id
_entity_poly.type
_entity_poly.pdbx_seq_one_letter_code
_entity_poly.pdbx_strand_id
1 'polypeptide(L)'
;PEEDSAQMRLIADAIRPFVRGPKADKRLVALLDRMSNPARVDGIKSGHGLAEAIRHLEDQALHPPAHAELEKRSNRTAIVSGIVVGLLIVVAGLIWQVFFGSRPVAKPFDTMIRVPDGAFIYQNGEKVEIPAFWIDEYEVTIGQYSAFLDALKADPSLVAVVKHPDQPETKKSYRPKDWDEFYETAIRGGNISGAAIDPNCPVTNVDWWDAYAYARWKGNRLPTDQEWEKAARGTDGLIYPWGNDLDLARFNSGADQDAESNGNKDGYRYWAPVDAFPQDESRYGVKGLTGNVSEWTDTWDIDPDNPDLKVPIKRGASFATKEGYELTSRRPAKSPDEMNLWTGFRTARSEAPLPAGTPPPRPEPATAAPDSGAPEPAAAPTPDGTPPMEKPAPATETQEMSAPPAAPASEPPTATPAAQPAPAPPTPEPKNE
;
A
#
# COMPACT_ATOMS: atom_id res chain seq x y z
N PRO A 1 11.28 15.03 36.37
CA PRO A 1 12.31 15.32 37.40
C PRO A 1 12.75 14.08 38.20
N GLU A 2 11.82 13.37 38.86
CA GLU A 2 12.12 12.10 39.53
C GLU A 2 12.41 10.97 38.53
N GLU A 3 11.65 10.92 37.43
CA GLU A 3 11.79 9.93 36.36
C GLU A 3 13.13 10.08 35.61
N ASP A 4 13.52 11.32 35.29
CA ASP A 4 14.81 11.66 34.66
C ASP A 4 16.00 11.30 35.56
N SER A 5 15.84 11.49 36.88
CA SER A 5 16.86 11.15 37.88
C SER A 5 17.00 9.64 38.06
N ALA A 6 15.91 8.89 37.93
CA ALA A 6 15.91 7.43 37.96
C ALA A 6 16.59 6.85 36.70
N GLN A 7 16.34 7.43 35.53
CA GLN A 7 16.95 7.02 34.26
C GLN A 7 18.47 7.30 34.22
N MET A 8 18.91 8.47 34.70
CA MET A 8 20.34 8.79 34.82
C MET A 8 21.10 7.84 35.74
N ARG A 9 20.48 7.38 36.84
CA ARG A 9 21.05 6.36 37.73
C ARG A 9 21.18 5.01 37.03
N LEU A 10 20.16 4.62 36.27
CA LEU A 10 20.14 3.35 35.53
C LEU A 10 21.26 3.29 34.48
N ILE A 11 21.49 4.41 33.79
CA ILE A 11 22.59 4.55 32.82
C ILE A 11 23.95 4.51 33.54
N ALA A 12 24.09 5.22 34.67
CA ALA A 12 25.33 5.22 35.45
C ALA A 12 25.68 3.82 36.00
N ASP A 13 24.68 3.08 36.48
CA ASP A 13 24.84 1.72 37.00
C ASP A 13 25.14 0.69 35.90
N ALA A 14 24.55 0.86 34.72
CA ALA A 14 24.82 -0.01 33.56
C ALA A 14 26.24 0.14 33.02
N ILE A 15 26.83 1.33 33.11
CA ILE A 15 28.18 1.63 32.59
C ILE A 15 29.27 1.35 33.64
N ARG A 16 28.92 1.35 34.94
CA ARG A 16 29.82 1.15 36.09
C ARG A 16 30.74 -0.08 36.00
N PRO A 17 30.31 -1.25 35.52
CA PRO A 17 31.16 -2.44 35.42
C PRO A 17 32.27 -2.30 34.36
N PHE A 18 32.05 -1.49 33.33
CA PHE A 18 32.97 -1.31 32.19
C PHE A 18 34.07 -0.29 32.47
N VAL A 19 33.92 0.49 33.56
CA VAL A 19 34.83 1.57 33.92
C VAL A 19 35.70 1.21 35.12
N ARG A 20 35.32 0.24 35.97
CA ARG A 20 36.15 -0.21 37.11
C ARG A 20 37.06 -1.37 36.72
N GLY A 21 38.21 -1.04 36.12
CA GLY A 21 39.36 -1.93 35.98
C GLY A 21 40.62 -1.33 36.64
N PRO A 22 41.71 -2.10 36.79
CA PRO A 22 42.98 -1.61 37.36
C PRO A 22 43.66 -0.47 36.58
N LYS A 23 43.10 -0.06 35.42
CA LYS A 23 43.53 1.06 34.58
C LYS A 23 42.42 2.10 34.33
N ALA A 24 41.42 2.18 35.21
CA ALA A 24 40.33 3.13 35.11
C ALA A 24 40.81 4.58 35.22
N ASP A 25 40.33 5.46 34.33
CA ASP A 25 40.58 6.90 34.45
C ASP A 25 39.81 7.45 35.66
N LYS A 26 40.56 7.98 36.64
CA LYS A 26 40.01 8.51 37.90
C LYS A 26 39.01 9.65 37.67
N ARG A 27 39.12 10.40 36.56
CA ARG A 27 38.21 11.49 36.20
C ARG A 27 36.86 10.94 35.70
N LEU A 28 36.89 9.86 34.91
CA LEU A 28 35.68 9.20 34.41
C LEU A 28 34.90 8.52 35.56
N VAL A 29 35.62 7.91 36.51
CA VAL A 29 35.03 7.35 37.73
C VAL A 29 34.40 8.44 38.60
N ALA A 30 35.07 9.59 38.76
CA ALA A 30 34.54 10.72 39.52
C ALA A 30 33.31 11.37 38.86
N LEU A 31 33.27 11.42 37.51
CA LEU A 31 32.12 11.91 36.75
C LEU A 31 30.91 11.00 36.94
N LEU A 32 31.10 9.67 36.86
CA LEU A 32 30.03 8.68 37.06
C LEU A 32 29.48 8.69 38.50
N ASP A 33 30.35 8.81 39.50
CA ASP A 33 29.90 8.95 40.90
C ASP A 33 29.17 10.29 41.14
N ARG A 34 29.49 11.34 40.38
CA ARG A 34 28.79 12.63 40.44
C ARG A 34 27.43 12.59 39.73
N MET A 35 27.31 11.89 38.59
CA MET A 35 26.04 11.64 37.89
C MET A 35 25.08 10.77 38.73
N SER A 36 25.62 9.91 39.59
CA SER A 36 24.84 9.05 40.48
C SER A 36 24.30 9.76 41.72
N ASN A 37 24.74 11.00 42.00
CA ASN A 37 24.40 11.73 43.22
C ASN A 37 23.21 12.69 43.00
N PRO A 38 22.02 12.39 43.57
CA PRO A 38 20.80 13.17 43.35
C PRO A 38 20.84 14.61 43.87
N ALA A 39 21.70 14.93 44.84
CA ALA A 39 21.73 16.24 45.49
C ALA A 39 22.43 17.35 44.66
N ARG A 40 22.91 17.05 43.45
CA ARG A 40 23.69 17.99 42.61
C ARG A 40 23.29 18.03 41.13
N VAL A 41 22.12 17.48 40.79
CA VAL A 41 21.61 17.41 39.40
C VAL A 41 21.20 18.78 38.83
N ASP A 42 21.12 19.84 39.66
CA ASP A 42 20.70 21.16 39.21
C ASP A 42 21.73 21.94 38.37
N GLY A 43 23.00 21.53 38.35
CA GLY A 43 24.06 22.22 37.61
C GLY A 43 24.22 21.81 36.15
N ILE A 44 23.57 20.73 35.70
CA ILE A 44 23.76 20.15 34.36
C ILE A 44 22.43 20.21 33.59
N LYS A 45 21.85 21.41 33.49
CA LYS A 45 20.61 21.63 32.72
C LYS A 45 20.83 22.46 31.45
N SER A 46 22.08 22.88 31.17
CA SER A 46 22.43 23.59 29.93
C SER A 46 23.88 23.31 29.51
N GLY A 47 24.16 23.46 28.20
CA GLY A 47 25.52 23.29 27.65
C GLY A 47 26.56 24.22 28.26
N HIS A 48 26.13 25.34 28.87
CA HIS A 48 27.00 26.28 29.56
C HIS A 48 27.50 25.73 30.91
N GLY A 49 26.65 25.05 31.68
CA GLY A 49 27.02 24.47 32.99
C GLY A 49 28.02 23.32 32.87
N LEU A 50 27.94 22.55 31.77
CA LEU A 50 28.91 21.50 31.45
C LEU A 50 30.29 22.08 31.11
N ALA A 51 30.33 23.15 30.30
CA ALA A 51 31.58 23.81 29.91
C ALA A 51 32.32 24.46 31.11
N GLU A 52 31.59 24.96 32.09
CA GLU A 52 32.14 25.57 33.30
C GLU A 52 32.69 24.53 34.28
N ALA A 53 32.01 23.39 34.42
CA ALA A 53 32.51 22.26 35.21
C ALA A 53 33.80 21.64 34.64
N ILE A 54 33.97 21.67 33.31
CA ILE A 54 35.18 21.21 32.62
C ILE A 54 36.35 22.17 32.87
N ARG A 55 36.13 23.50 32.75
CA ARG A 55 37.16 24.52 33.00
C ARG A 55 37.75 24.44 34.41
N HIS A 56 36.93 24.15 35.42
CA HIS A 56 37.40 24.03 36.81
C HIS A 56 38.28 22.79 37.07
N LEU A 57 38.19 21.78 36.21
CA LEU A 57 39.06 20.59 36.27
C LEU A 57 40.41 20.81 35.57
N GLU A 58 40.50 21.78 34.66
CA GLU A 58 41.74 22.16 33.98
C GLU A 58 42.63 23.02 34.89
N ASP A 59 42.05 23.93 35.68
CA ASP A 59 42.79 24.83 36.59
C ASP A 59 43.52 24.10 37.74
N GLN A 60 43.02 22.94 38.17
CA GLN A 60 43.64 22.17 39.26
C GLN A 60 44.82 21.29 38.80
N ALA A 61 45.14 21.26 37.51
CA ALA A 61 46.09 20.30 36.93
C ALA A 61 47.49 20.86 36.59
N LEU A 62 47.79 22.13 36.87
CA LEU A 62 49.10 22.71 36.51
C LEU A 62 50.14 22.62 37.64
N HIS A 63 51.03 21.63 37.56
CA HIS A 63 52.43 21.73 38.01
C HIS A 63 53.39 20.99 37.04
N PRO A 64 54.52 21.61 36.61
CA PRO A 64 55.45 21.04 35.65
C PRO A 64 56.60 20.33 36.39
N PRO A 65 56.73 18.98 36.31
CA PRO A 65 57.43 18.39 35.17
C PRO A 65 56.91 16.98 34.85
N ALA A 66 55.89 16.86 34.00
CA ALA A 66 55.41 15.57 33.51
C ALA A 66 55.11 15.58 32.00
N HIS A 67 55.53 16.62 31.27
CA HIS A 67 55.10 16.83 29.88
C HIS A 67 55.81 15.92 28.87
N ALA A 68 57.09 15.60 29.05
CA ALA A 68 57.86 14.90 28.00
C ALA A 68 57.65 13.37 27.96
N GLU A 69 57.36 12.73 29.11
CA GLU A 69 57.18 11.27 29.16
C GLU A 69 55.72 10.84 28.85
N LEU A 70 54.76 11.78 28.91
CA LEU A 70 53.34 11.52 28.66
C LEU A 70 52.93 11.68 27.19
N GLU A 71 53.64 12.47 26.38
CA GLU A 71 53.30 12.68 24.95
C GLU A 71 53.29 11.38 24.14
N LYS A 72 54.19 10.43 24.44
CA LYS A 72 54.30 9.17 23.67
C LYS A 72 53.24 8.13 24.06
N ARG A 73 52.65 8.21 25.26
CA ARG A 73 51.54 7.34 25.72
C ARG A 73 50.16 7.98 25.52
N SER A 74 50.09 9.30 25.46
CA SER A 74 48.86 10.08 25.34
C SER A 74 48.16 9.86 24.00
N ASN A 75 48.89 9.73 22.88
CA ASN A 75 48.25 9.49 21.58
C ASN A 75 47.43 8.20 21.53
N ARG A 76 47.91 7.08 22.08
CA ARG A 76 47.16 5.82 21.99
C ARG A 76 45.93 5.80 22.91
N THR A 77 46.05 6.35 24.12
CA THR A 77 44.93 6.44 25.05
C THR A 77 43.90 7.47 24.60
N ALA A 78 44.32 8.63 24.10
CA ALA A 78 43.42 9.64 23.56
C ALA A 78 42.69 9.16 22.29
N ILE A 79 43.37 8.43 21.40
CA ILE A 79 42.74 7.79 20.23
C ILE A 79 41.72 6.74 20.68
N VAL A 80 42.06 5.87 21.64
CA VAL A 80 41.13 4.85 22.16
C VAL A 80 39.95 5.48 22.89
N SER A 81 40.17 6.51 23.71
CA SER A 81 39.12 7.26 24.40
C SER A 81 38.21 8.00 23.42
N GLY A 82 38.75 8.60 22.35
CA GLY A 82 37.99 9.23 21.28
C GLY A 82 37.10 8.23 20.53
N ILE A 83 37.62 7.03 20.23
CA ILE A 83 36.84 5.95 19.62
C ILE A 83 35.70 5.50 20.55
N VAL A 84 35.96 5.33 21.84
CA VAL A 84 34.94 4.91 22.81
C VAL A 84 33.84 5.96 22.98
N VAL A 85 34.21 7.25 23.09
CA VAL A 85 33.23 8.35 23.17
C VAL A 85 32.43 8.46 21.88
N GLY A 86 33.06 8.32 20.72
CA GLY A 86 32.37 8.26 19.42
C GLY A 86 31.38 7.11 19.35
N LEU A 87 31.78 5.91 19.78
CA LEU A 87 30.90 4.73 19.86
C LEU A 87 29.72 4.96 20.82
N LEU A 88 29.95 5.58 21.98
CA LEU A 88 28.90 5.89 22.94
C LEU A 88 27.91 6.93 22.39
N ILE A 89 28.37 7.93 21.64
CA ILE A 89 27.49 8.90 20.97
C ILE A 89 26.65 8.22 19.89
N VAL A 90 27.24 7.33 19.09
CA VAL A 90 26.51 6.55 18.09
C VAL A 90 25.48 5.64 18.75
N VAL A 91 25.85 4.92 19.81
CA VAL A 91 24.92 4.06 20.58
C VAL A 91 23.82 4.90 21.22
N ALA A 92 24.14 6.04 21.81
CA ALA A 92 23.14 6.95 22.37
C ALA A 92 22.20 7.53 21.30
N GLY A 93 22.71 7.83 20.09
CA GLY A 93 21.92 8.24 18.93
C GLY A 93 21.00 7.13 18.44
N LEU A 94 21.48 5.88 18.38
CA LEU A 94 20.67 4.71 18.02
C LEU A 94 19.59 4.43 19.07
N ILE A 95 19.92 4.52 20.37
CA ILE A 95 18.95 4.44 21.47
C ILE A 95 17.94 5.58 21.32
N TRP A 96 18.40 6.82 21.10
CA TRP A 96 17.50 7.95 20.93
C TRP A 96 16.55 7.75 19.74
N GLN A 97 17.02 7.22 18.61
CA GLN A 97 16.19 6.93 17.45
C GLN A 97 15.19 5.79 17.71
N VAL A 98 15.58 4.74 18.45
CA VAL A 98 14.70 3.62 18.81
C VAL A 98 13.62 4.05 19.82
N PHE A 99 13.95 4.92 20.78
CA PHE A 99 13.04 5.32 21.85
C PHE A 99 12.28 6.63 21.58
N PHE A 100 12.84 7.53 20.78
CA PHE A 100 12.33 8.89 20.52
C PHE A 100 12.25 9.25 19.03
N GLY A 101 12.55 8.32 18.11
CA GLY A 101 12.22 8.51 16.70
C GLY A 101 10.71 8.72 16.54
N SER A 102 10.31 9.67 15.69
CA SER A 102 8.91 9.97 15.42
C SER A 102 8.20 8.71 14.91
N ARG A 103 7.31 8.13 15.73
CA ARG A 103 6.47 7.02 15.30
C ARG A 103 5.53 7.50 14.20
N PRO A 104 5.24 6.69 13.19
CA PRO A 104 4.23 7.03 12.21
C PRO A 104 2.87 7.25 12.88
N VAL A 105 2.16 8.28 12.43
CA VAL A 105 0.81 8.58 12.91
C VAL A 105 -0.17 8.17 11.82
N ALA A 106 -1.18 7.39 12.20
CA ALA A 106 -2.28 7.04 11.32
C ALA A 106 -3.08 8.29 10.94
N LYS A 107 -3.21 8.52 9.64
CA LYS A 107 -4.06 9.57 9.07
C LYS A 107 -5.48 9.00 8.90
N PRO A 108 -6.53 9.85 8.97
CA PRO A 108 -7.91 9.39 8.93
C PRO A 108 -8.34 8.83 7.57
N PHE A 109 -7.91 9.44 6.45
CA PHE A 109 -8.28 9.04 5.07
C PHE A 109 -9.78 8.70 4.86
N ASP A 110 -10.67 9.46 5.50
CA ASP A 110 -12.12 9.22 5.44
C ASP A 110 -12.81 9.97 4.29
N THR A 111 -12.05 10.71 3.48
CA THR A 111 -12.58 11.44 2.33
C THR A 111 -13.18 10.48 1.31
N MET A 112 -14.40 10.79 0.86
CA MET A 112 -15.02 10.12 -0.28
C MET A 112 -15.24 11.10 -1.43
N ILE A 113 -15.04 10.62 -2.64
CA ILE A 113 -15.17 11.35 -3.89
C ILE A 113 -16.49 10.99 -4.54
N ARG A 114 -17.26 12.00 -4.94
CA ARG A 114 -18.51 11.81 -5.68
C ARG A 114 -18.19 11.54 -7.15
N VAL A 115 -18.64 10.39 -7.65
CA VAL A 115 -18.66 10.07 -9.08
C VAL A 115 -20.08 10.36 -9.60
N PRO A 116 -20.25 11.27 -10.58
CA PRO A 116 -21.56 11.59 -11.13
C PRO A 116 -22.25 10.39 -11.78
N ASP A 117 -23.58 10.42 -11.83
CA ASP A 117 -24.40 9.50 -12.63
C ASP A 117 -24.10 9.64 -14.13
N GLY A 118 -24.57 8.68 -14.90
CA GLY A 118 -24.54 8.72 -16.36
C GLY A 118 -23.65 7.65 -16.97
N ALA A 119 -23.59 7.68 -18.30
CA ALA A 119 -22.95 6.65 -19.09
C ALA A 119 -21.42 6.76 -19.12
N PHE A 120 -20.74 5.61 -19.13
CA PHE A 120 -19.30 5.51 -19.36
C PHE A 120 -18.97 4.30 -20.26
N ILE A 121 -17.75 4.27 -20.77
CA ILE A 121 -17.25 3.16 -21.59
C ILE A 121 -16.69 2.08 -20.67
N TYR A 122 -17.38 0.95 -20.59
CA TYR A 122 -17.01 -0.23 -19.81
C TYR A 122 -16.35 -1.27 -20.71
N GLN A 123 -15.22 -1.84 -20.26
CA GLN A 123 -14.57 -3.01 -20.87
C GLN A 123 -14.42 -2.89 -22.40
N ASN A 124 -15.07 -3.79 -23.16
CA ASN A 124 -14.98 -3.95 -24.62
C ASN A 124 -15.64 -2.82 -25.42
N GLY A 125 -15.72 -1.61 -24.87
CA GLY A 125 -16.36 -0.46 -25.50
C GLY A 125 -17.86 -0.35 -25.24
N GLU A 126 -18.41 -1.17 -24.33
CA GLU A 126 -19.82 -1.15 -24.00
C GLU A 126 -20.17 0.15 -23.27
N LYS A 127 -21.28 0.78 -23.64
CA LYS A 127 -21.77 1.98 -22.95
C LYS A 127 -22.72 1.57 -21.83
N VAL A 128 -22.28 1.69 -20.59
CA VAL A 128 -23.06 1.34 -19.39
C VAL A 128 -23.43 2.62 -18.65
N GLU A 129 -24.70 2.73 -18.24
CA GLU A 129 -25.21 3.83 -17.43
C GLU A 129 -25.37 3.39 -15.97
N ILE A 130 -24.69 4.08 -15.05
CA ILE A 130 -24.76 3.79 -13.61
C ILE A 130 -25.11 5.06 -12.83
N PRO A 131 -25.84 4.94 -11.70
CA PRO A 131 -26.19 6.07 -10.85
C PRO A 131 -24.95 6.74 -10.24
N ALA A 132 -25.15 7.92 -9.66
CA ALA A 132 -24.12 8.60 -8.92
C ALA A 132 -23.81 7.80 -7.64
N PHE A 133 -22.55 7.78 -7.25
CA PHE A 133 -22.09 7.13 -6.04
C PHE A 133 -20.91 7.90 -5.45
N TRP A 134 -20.51 7.50 -4.25
CA TRP A 134 -19.33 7.99 -3.58
C TRP A 134 -18.36 6.82 -3.40
N ILE A 135 -17.07 7.07 -3.56
CA ILE A 135 -16.02 6.07 -3.36
C ILE A 135 -14.90 6.68 -2.52
N ASP A 136 -14.28 5.88 -1.66
CA ASP A 136 -13.14 6.35 -0.85
C ASP A 136 -12.03 6.89 -1.78
N GLU A 137 -11.45 8.03 -1.38
CA GLU A 137 -10.34 8.66 -2.10
C GLU A 137 -9.14 7.72 -2.20
N TYR A 138 -8.88 6.94 -1.14
CA TYR A 138 -7.75 6.02 -0.99
C TYR A 138 -8.21 4.62 -0.58
N GLU A 139 -7.32 3.63 -0.70
CA GLU A 139 -7.51 2.30 -0.13
C GLU A 139 -7.66 2.37 1.41
N VAL A 140 -8.37 1.40 1.99
CA VAL A 140 -8.46 1.27 3.44
C VAL A 140 -7.08 0.95 4.02
N THR A 141 -6.66 1.74 4.98
CA THR A 141 -5.34 1.62 5.60
C THR A 141 -5.31 0.65 6.78
N ILE A 142 -4.11 0.22 7.17
CA ILE A 142 -3.88 -0.56 8.39
C ILE A 142 -4.43 0.18 9.63
N GLY A 143 -4.24 1.50 9.71
CA GLY A 143 -4.74 2.32 10.81
C GLY A 143 -6.26 2.41 10.87
N GLN A 144 -6.94 2.48 9.72
CA GLN A 144 -8.40 2.45 9.68
C GLN A 144 -8.95 1.05 10.02
N TYR A 145 -8.31 0.00 9.50
CA TYR A 145 -8.72 -1.38 9.77
C TYR A 145 -8.52 -1.78 11.24
N SER A 146 -7.51 -1.22 11.92
CA SER A 146 -7.34 -1.45 13.36
C SER A 146 -8.50 -0.90 14.17
N ALA A 147 -9.06 0.26 13.79
CA ALA A 147 -10.23 0.84 14.45
C ALA A 147 -11.47 -0.06 14.30
N PHE A 148 -11.64 -0.73 13.16
CA PHE A 148 -12.68 -1.75 12.97
C PHE A 148 -12.50 -2.93 13.91
N LEU A 149 -11.29 -3.49 14.01
CA LEU A 149 -11.00 -4.60 14.91
C LEU A 149 -11.19 -4.21 16.39
N ASP A 150 -10.80 -3.00 16.77
CA ASP A 150 -11.01 -2.47 18.12
C ASP A 150 -12.51 -2.31 18.43
N ALA A 151 -13.31 -1.87 17.46
CA ALA A 151 -14.76 -1.78 17.60
C ALA A 151 -15.40 -3.17 17.80
N LEU A 152 -15.02 -4.18 17.00
CA LEU A 152 -15.51 -5.55 17.18
C LEU A 152 -15.10 -6.16 18.53
N LYS A 153 -13.90 -5.82 19.02
CA LYS A 153 -13.43 -6.25 20.33
C LYS A 153 -14.20 -5.58 21.47
N ALA A 154 -14.53 -4.30 21.32
CA ALA A 154 -15.29 -3.53 22.30
C ALA A 154 -16.76 -3.95 22.34
N ASP A 155 -17.34 -4.29 21.19
CA ASP A 155 -18.71 -4.78 21.05
C ASP A 155 -18.79 -6.02 20.13
N PRO A 156 -18.65 -7.24 20.68
CA PRO A 156 -18.76 -8.47 19.92
C PRO A 156 -20.13 -8.68 19.24
N SER A 157 -21.19 -7.96 19.65
CA SER A 157 -22.49 -8.06 19.00
C SER A 157 -22.47 -7.52 17.57
N LEU A 158 -21.52 -6.64 17.24
CA LEU A 158 -21.30 -6.13 15.89
C LEU A 158 -20.96 -7.24 14.89
N VAL A 159 -20.39 -8.37 15.33
CA VAL A 159 -20.10 -9.51 14.43
C VAL A 159 -21.35 -10.00 13.71
N ALA A 160 -22.49 -10.10 14.41
CA ALA A 160 -23.75 -10.51 13.80
C ALA A 160 -24.32 -9.48 12.81
N VAL A 161 -23.90 -8.22 12.94
CA VAL A 161 -24.35 -7.10 12.12
C VAL A 161 -23.53 -6.98 10.83
N VAL A 162 -22.22 -7.22 10.91
CA VAL A 162 -21.28 -7.07 9.78
C VAL A 162 -21.10 -8.35 8.97
N LYS A 163 -21.48 -9.51 9.53
CA LYS A 163 -21.42 -10.81 8.85
C LYS A 163 -22.23 -10.79 7.55
N HIS A 164 -21.61 -11.22 6.45
CA HIS A 164 -22.32 -11.45 5.20
C HIS A 164 -23.26 -12.66 5.35
N PRO A 165 -24.50 -12.62 4.82
CA PRO A 165 -25.44 -13.76 4.89
C PRO A 165 -24.84 -15.08 4.37
N ASP A 166 -24.11 -15.00 3.27
CA ASP A 166 -23.46 -16.15 2.62
C ASP A 166 -22.04 -16.46 3.14
N GLN A 167 -21.58 -15.77 4.18
CA GLN A 167 -20.26 -16.04 4.76
C GLN A 167 -20.20 -17.46 5.32
N PRO A 168 -19.17 -18.26 4.99
CA PRO A 168 -19.08 -19.63 5.47
C PRO A 168 -18.92 -19.68 6.99
N GLU A 169 -19.48 -20.71 7.62
CA GLU A 169 -19.40 -20.92 9.09
C GLU A 169 -17.96 -21.12 9.60
N THR A 170 -17.02 -21.40 8.70
CA THR A 170 -15.58 -21.47 9.00
C THR A 170 -14.95 -20.09 9.24
N LYS A 171 -15.51 -19.02 8.69
CA LYS A 171 -15.04 -17.64 8.86
C LYS A 171 -15.49 -17.11 10.22
N LYS A 172 -14.64 -17.32 11.24
CA LYS A 172 -14.91 -16.97 12.65
C LYS A 172 -14.25 -15.67 13.12
N SER A 173 -13.39 -15.08 12.29
CA SER A 173 -12.57 -13.93 12.64
C SER A 173 -12.41 -13.03 11.43
N TYR A 174 -12.45 -11.71 11.68
CA TYR A 174 -12.10 -10.69 10.69
C TYR A 174 -10.68 -10.14 10.85
N ARG A 175 -9.88 -10.77 11.73
CA ARG A 175 -8.47 -10.44 11.91
C ARG A 175 -7.67 -11.02 10.73
N PRO A 176 -6.95 -10.19 9.95
CA PRO A 176 -6.13 -10.63 8.82
C PRO A 176 -5.06 -11.62 9.24
N LYS A 177 -4.56 -12.39 8.27
CA LYS A 177 -3.40 -13.27 8.52
C LYS A 177 -2.18 -12.44 8.92
N ASP A 178 -1.47 -12.90 9.95
CA ASP A 178 -0.26 -12.28 10.51
C ASP A 178 -0.47 -10.82 10.99
N TRP A 179 -1.72 -10.44 11.30
CA TRP A 179 -2.10 -9.08 11.68
C TRP A 179 -1.28 -8.49 12.83
N ASP A 180 -0.98 -9.26 13.87
CA ASP A 180 -0.23 -8.77 15.04
C ASP A 180 1.16 -8.29 14.65
N GLU A 181 1.88 -9.06 13.84
CA GLU A 181 3.20 -8.68 13.33
C GLU A 181 3.09 -7.45 12.42
N PHE A 182 2.13 -7.45 11.50
CA PHE A 182 1.93 -6.35 10.55
C PHE A 182 1.58 -5.04 11.26
N TYR A 183 0.58 -5.06 12.13
CA TYR A 183 0.10 -3.89 12.84
C TYR A 183 1.15 -3.35 13.81
N GLU A 184 1.79 -4.20 14.62
CA GLU A 184 2.82 -3.75 15.57
C GLU A 184 4.03 -3.16 14.86
N THR A 185 4.44 -3.74 13.72
CA THR A 185 5.55 -3.22 12.92
C THR A 185 5.16 -1.89 12.27
N ALA A 186 3.94 -1.78 11.75
CA ALA A 186 3.41 -0.56 11.16
C ALA A 186 3.42 0.61 12.15
N ILE A 187 2.84 0.46 13.36
CA ILE A 187 2.79 1.55 14.35
C ILE A 187 4.17 1.97 14.91
N ARG A 188 5.19 1.13 14.73
CA ARG A 188 6.59 1.44 15.07
C ARG A 188 7.38 2.02 13.89
N GLY A 189 6.84 1.96 12.66
CA GLY A 189 7.55 2.34 11.44
C GLY A 189 8.70 1.39 11.10
N GLY A 190 8.46 0.09 11.25
CA GLY A 190 9.47 -0.95 10.99
C GLY A 190 9.43 -1.49 9.55
N ASN A 191 10.04 -2.67 9.38
CA ASN A 191 10.10 -3.34 8.08
C ASN A 191 9.64 -4.79 8.18
N ILE A 192 8.90 -5.25 7.16
CA ILE A 192 8.50 -6.65 6.98
C ILE A 192 9.15 -7.15 5.70
N SER A 193 9.98 -8.19 5.81
CA SER A 193 10.70 -8.77 4.67
C SER A 193 11.47 -7.73 3.83
N GLY A 194 12.04 -6.72 4.50
CA GLY A 194 12.79 -5.63 3.90
C GLY A 194 11.95 -4.43 3.42
N ALA A 195 10.63 -4.55 3.32
CA ALA A 195 9.75 -3.44 2.96
C ALA A 195 9.37 -2.61 4.20
N ALA A 196 9.51 -1.29 4.12
CA ALA A 196 8.98 -0.40 5.15
C ALA A 196 7.45 -0.51 5.20
N ILE A 197 6.89 -0.42 6.40
CA ILE A 197 5.44 -0.45 6.61
C ILE A 197 5.06 0.55 7.70
N ASP A 198 3.95 1.24 7.49
CA ASP A 198 3.38 2.17 8.45
C ASP A 198 1.85 2.07 8.48
N PRO A 199 1.15 2.74 9.42
CA PRO A 199 -0.30 2.64 9.55
C PRO A 199 -1.09 3.22 8.37
N ASN A 200 -0.44 3.97 7.48
CA ASN A 200 -1.01 4.59 6.29
C ASN A 200 -0.83 3.70 5.04
N CYS A 201 -0.12 2.57 5.13
CA CYS A 201 -0.13 1.54 4.09
C CYS A 201 -1.52 0.87 4.00
N PRO A 202 -1.91 0.36 2.81
CA PRO A 202 -3.16 -0.36 2.65
C PRO A 202 -3.20 -1.62 3.52
N VAL A 203 -4.37 -1.95 4.06
CA VAL A 203 -4.57 -3.24 4.70
C VAL A 203 -4.51 -4.35 3.65
N THR A 204 -3.81 -5.43 3.97
CA THR A 204 -3.67 -6.63 3.12
C THR A 204 -3.86 -7.89 3.96
N ASN A 205 -3.71 -9.08 3.37
CA ASN A 205 -4.05 -10.36 3.99
C ASN A 205 -5.53 -10.44 4.47
N VAL A 206 -6.39 -9.65 3.82
CA VAL A 206 -7.84 -9.64 4.02
C VAL A 206 -8.50 -10.46 2.92
N ASP A 207 -9.46 -11.29 3.30
CA ASP A 207 -10.33 -11.95 2.33
C ASP A 207 -11.52 -11.05 1.93
N TRP A 208 -12.38 -11.53 1.03
CA TRP A 208 -13.53 -10.74 0.58
C TRP A 208 -14.51 -10.47 1.72
N TRP A 209 -14.68 -11.43 2.64
CA TRP A 209 -15.59 -11.32 3.78
C TRP A 209 -15.12 -10.26 4.80
N ASP A 210 -13.80 -10.14 4.99
CA ASP A 210 -13.16 -9.07 5.77
C ASP A 210 -13.46 -7.69 5.20
N ALA A 211 -13.25 -7.54 3.89
CA ALA A 211 -13.51 -6.30 3.17
C ALA A 211 -14.99 -5.90 3.24
N TYR A 212 -15.89 -6.86 3.05
CA TYR A 212 -17.34 -6.66 3.20
C TYR A 212 -17.71 -6.24 4.63
N ALA A 213 -17.24 -6.97 5.64
CA ALA A 213 -17.56 -6.70 7.04
C ALA A 213 -17.08 -5.32 7.48
N TYR A 214 -15.87 -4.93 7.08
CA TYR A 214 -15.35 -3.58 7.30
C TYR A 214 -16.24 -2.53 6.62
N ALA A 215 -16.59 -2.73 5.35
CA ALA A 215 -17.40 -1.77 4.62
C ALA A 215 -18.77 -1.57 5.30
N ARG A 216 -19.41 -2.66 5.74
CA ARG A 216 -20.67 -2.61 6.51
C ARG A 216 -20.51 -1.91 7.85
N TRP A 217 -19.43 -2.17 8.59
CA TRP A 217 -19.13 -1.49 9.85
C TRP A 217 -18.96 0.03 9.66
N LYS A 218 -18.30 0.46 8.58
CA LYS A 218 -18.14 1.87 8.21
C LYS A 218 -19.47 2.52 7.77
N GLY A 219 -20.54 1.73 7.58
CA GLY A 219 -21.81 2.20 7.03
C GLY A 219 -21.77 2.39 5.50
N ASN A 220 -20.84 1.70 4.84
CA ASN A 220 -20.58 1.71 3.41
C ASN A 220 -20.82 0.30 2.80
N ARG A 221 -20.38 0.09 1.56
CA ARG A 221 -20.32 -1.21 0.86
C ARG A 221 -19.02 -1.30 0.04
N LEU A 222 -18.74 -2.45 -0.55
CA LEU A 222 -17.70 -2.52 -1.58
C LEU A 222 -18.23 -1.85 -2.88
N PRO A 223 -17.35 -1.24 -3.70
CA PRO A 223 -17.73 -0.80 -5.05
C PRO A 223 -18.03 -2.02 -5.93
N THR A 224 -18.92 -1.89 -6.90
CA THR A 224 -18.96 -2.85 -8.02
C THR A 224 -17.74 -2.66 -8.91
N ASP A 225 -17.38 -3.65 -9.73
CA ASP A 225 -16.29 -3.50 -10.70
C ASP A 225 -16.56 -2.40 -11.74
N GLN A 226 -17.83 -2.18 -12.11
CA GLN A 226 -18.27 -1.07 -12.96
C GLN A 226 -18.09 0.28 -12.29
N GLU A 227 -18.48 0.42 -11.03
CA GLU A 227 -18.27 1.66 -10.26
C GLU A 227 -16.79 1.96 -10.10
N TRP A 228 -16.00 0.95 -9.72
CA TRP A 228 -14.56 1.06 -9.59
C TRP A 228 -13.92 1.52 -10.91
N GLU A 229 -14.31 0.91 -12.03
CA GLU A 229 -13.76 1.26 -13.34
C GLU A 229 -14.19 2.64 -13.82
N LYS A 230 -15.46 3.04 -13.61
CA LYS A 230 -15.90 4.41 -13.90
C LYS A 230 -15.11 5.40 -13.07
N ALA A 231 -14.94 5.16 -11.77
CA ALA A 231 -14.17 6.00 -10.87
C ALA A 231 -12.72 6.17 -11.34
N ALA A 232 -12.13 5.14 -11.94
CA ALA A 232 -10.76 5.13 -12.41
C ALA A 232 -10.56 5.75 -13.80
N ARG A 233 -11.39 5.39 -14.77
CA ARG A 233 -11.18 5.70 -16.20
C ARG A 233 -11.96 6.94 -16.66
N GLY A 234 -12.96 7.37 -15.90
CA GLY A 234 -13.90 8.41 -16.30
C GLY A 234 -14.79 8.00 -17.48
N THR A 235 -15.54 8.96 -18.02
CA THR A 235 -16.43 8.74 -19.17
C THR A 235 -15.68 8.50 -20.48
N ASP A 236 -14.44 8.99 -20.55
CA ASP A 236 -13.60 8.94 -21.76
C ASP A 236 -12.91 7.57 -21.95
N GLY A 237 -13.03 6.66 -20.97
CA GLY A 237 -12.46 5.32 -21.05
C GLY A 237 -10.94 5.30 -21.09
N LEU A 238 -10.28 6.16 -20.31
CA LEU A 238 -8.81 6.19 -20.24
C LEU A 238 -8.21 4.83 -19.84
N ILE A 239 -7.01 4.52 -20.30
CA ILE A 239 -6.33 3.25 -19.94
C ILE A 239 -5.82 3.29 -18.49
N TYR A 240 -5.35 4.46 -18.05
CA TYR A 240 -4.87 4.77 -16.70
C TYR A 240 -5.56 6.04 -16.17
N PRO A 241 -5.52 6.34 -14.87
CA PRO A 241 -6.22 7.51 -14.31
C PRO A 241 -5.74 8.83 -14.91
N TRP A 242 -4.45 8.90 -15.25
CA TRP A 242 -3.79 10.08 -15.83
C TRP A 242 -3.81 10.15 -17.36
N GLY A 243 -4.20 9.10 -18.07
CA GLY A 243 -4.13 9.08 -19.53
C GLY A 243 -4.00 7.69 -20.14
N ASN A 244 -3.50 7.64 -21.37
CA ASN A 244 -3.39 6.40 -22.15
C ASN A 244 -1.97 5.83 -22.21
N ASP A 245 -0.98 6.61 -21.79
CA ASP A 245 0.42 6.19 -21.79
C ASP A 245 0.83 5.71 -20.39
N LEU A 246 1.46 4.53 -20.34
CA LEU A 246 1.98 3.96 -19.12
C LEU A 246 3.14 4.80 -18.59
N ASP A 247 3.05 5.20 -17.33
CA ASP A 247 4.10 5.94 -16.61
C ASP A 247 4.32 5.28 -15.25
N LEU A 248 5.35 4.44 -15.16
CA LEU A 248 5.69 3.66 -13.96
C LEU A 248 6.15 4.51 -12.77
N ALA A 249 6.41 5.81 -12.98
CA ALA A 249 6.76 6.71 -11.88
C ALA A 249 5.53 7.27 -11.13
N ARG A 250 4.32 7.03 -11.66
CA ARG A 250 3.08 7.57 -11.11
C ARG A 250 2.44 6.71 -10.05
N PHE A 251 2.90 5.47 -9.88
CA PHE A 251 2.25 4.51 -9.00
C PHE A 251 3.21 3.46 -8.49
N ASN A 252 2.81 2.74 -7.45
CA ASN A 252 3.54 1.60 -6.90
C ASN A 252 3.33 0.36 -7.77
N SER A 253 4.31 0.02 -8.60
CA SER A 253 4.19 -1.03 -9.62
C SER A 253 4.92 -2.31 -9.20
N GLY A 254 4.67 -3.43 -9.89
CA GLY A 254 5.53 -4.61 -9.75
C GLY A 254 6.67 -4.69 -10.75
N ALA A 255 6.92 -3.61 -11.50
CA ALA A 255 7.94 -3.56 -12.54
C ALA A 255 9.38 -3.59 -12.00
N ASP A 256 9.55 -3.50 -10.68
CA ASP A 256 10.83 -3.44 -10.00
C ASP A 256 11.00 -4.55 -8.94
N GLN A 257 10.11 -5.57 -8.95
CA GLN A 257 10.17 -6.75 -8.08
C GLN A 257 11.23 -7.79 -8.47
N ASP A 258 12.32 -7.36 -9.10
CA ASP A 258 13.50 -8.21 -9.20
C ASP A 258 14.24 -8.18 -7.86
N ALA A 259 14.77 -9.33 -7.41
CA ALA A 259 15.34 -9.48 -6.06
C ALA A 259 16.42 -8.42 -5.74
N GLU A 260 17.08 -7.90 -6.77
CA GLU A 260 18.16 -6.91 -6.70
C GLU A 260 17.66 -5.44 -6.75
N SER A 261 16.41 -5.22 -7.15
CA SER A 261 15.89 -3.87 -7.43
C SER A 261 15.30 -3.19 -6.19
N ASN A 262 14.71 -3.92 -5.24
CA ASN A 262 14.36 -3.40 -3.90
C ASN A 262 13.66 -2.01 -3.86
N GLY A 263 12.71 -1.73 -4.76
CA GLY A 263 12.04 -0.42 -4.82
C GLY A 263 12.78 0.64 -5.64
N ASN A 264 13.81 0.30 -6.43
CA ASN A 264 14.66 1.29 -7.12
C ASN A 264 13.91 2.13 -8.17
N LYS A 265 12.69 1.76 -8.60
CA LYS A 265 11.95 2.52 -9.62
C LYS A 265 10.94 3.47 -9.01
N ASP A 266 10.16 3.02 -8.03
CA ASP A 266 9.06 3.78 -7.43
C ASP A 266 9.27 4.10 -5.94
N GLY A 267 10.32 3.57 -5.33
CA GLY A 267 10.70 3.79 -3.94
C GLY A 267 10.20 2.71 -2.97
N TYR A 268 9.43 1.72 -3.44
CA TYR A 268 8.72 0.78 -2.57
C TYR A 268 8.93 -0.68 -2.98
N ARG A 269 9.40 -1.51 -2.05
CA ARG A 269 9.56 -2.96 -2.30
C ARG A 269 8.21 -3.68 -2.39
N TYR A 270 7.28 -3.33 -1.51
CA TYR A 270 5.93 -3.91 -1.43
C TYR A 270 4.88 -2.82 -1.34
N TRP A 271 4.55 -2.37 -0.14
CA TRP A 271 3.47 -1.40 0.07
C TRP A 271 4.01 0.02 0.12
N ALA A 272 3.25 0.93 -0.46
CA ALA A 272 3.42 2.36 -0.24
C ALA A 272 2.29 2.86 0.67
N PRO A 273 2.53 3.91 1.48
CA PRO A 273 1.43 4.69 2.05
C PRO A 273 0.46 5.10 0.94
N VAL A 274 -0.84 5.06 1.22
CA VAL A 274 -1.88 5.30 0.19
C VAL A 274 -1.78 6.68 -0.47
N ASP A 275 -1.16 7.66 0.20
CA ASP A 275 -0.93 9.01 -0.31
C ASP A 275 0.46 9.25 -0.92
N ALA A 276 1.26 8.20 -1.12
CA ALA A 276 2.61 8.31 -1.67
C ALA A 276 2.65 8.76 -3.14
N PHE A 277 1.60 8.44 -3.90
CA PHE A 277 1.50 8.66 -5.34
C PHE A 277 0.35 9.60 -5.69
N PRO A 278 0.46 10.92 -5.40
CA PRO A 278 -0.62 11.85 -5.64
C PRO A 278 -0.95 12.03 -7.13
N GLN A 279 -0.08 11.61 -8.04
CA GLN A 279 -0.27 11.65 -9.49
C GLN A 279 -1.08 10.47 -10.05
N ASP A 280 -1.24 9.38 -9.28
CA ASP A 280 -2.21 8.33 -9.57
C ASP A 280 -3.59 8.81 -9.13
N GLU A 281 -4.14 9.77 -9.88
CA GLU A 281 -5.39 10.44 -9.60
C GLU A 281 -6.29 10.39 -10.83
N SER A 282 -7.53 9.95 -10.65
CA SER A 282 -8.53 9.95 -11.71
C SER A 282 -9.12 11.33 -11.93
N ARG A 283 -9.84 11.52 -13.04
CA ARG A 283 -10.52 12.80 -13.33
C ARG A 283 -11.55 13.22 -12.29
N TYR A 284 -11.99 12.31 -11.42
CA TYR A 284 -12.90 12.63 -10.31
C TYR A 284 -12.15 13.00 -9.03
N GLY A 285 -10.83 12.74 -8.95
CA GLY A 285 -10.02 12.96 -7.75
C GLY A 285 -9.80 11.70 -6.91
N VAL A 286 -10.14 10.51 -7.43
CA VAL A 286 -9.89 9.24 -6.72
C VAL A 286 -8.44 8.82 -6.94
N LYS A 287 -7.75 8.40 -5.88
CA LYS A 287 -6.31 8.13 -5.90
C LYS A 287 -5.98 6.66 -5.62
N GLY A 288 -4.79 6.23 -6.04
CA GLY A 288 -4.27 4.89 -5.74
C GLY A 288 -5.03 3.77 -6.46
N LEU A 289 -5.49 4.01 -7.69
CA LEU A 289 -6.28 3.04 -8.46
C LEU A 289 -5.41 2.16 -9.37
N THR A 290 -4.14 2.50 -9.56
CA THR A 290 -3.20 1.72 -10.36
C THR A 290 -2.08 1.21 -9.47
N GLY A 291 -1.97 -0.11 -9.30
CA GLY A 291 -0.94 -0.74 -8.48
C GLY A 291 -1.18 -0.58 -6.98
N ASN A 292 -0.10 -0.54 -6.20
CA ASN A 292 -0.09 -0.73 -4.75
C ASN A 292 -0.72 -2.07 -4.35
N VAL A 293 -2.04 -2.14 -4.21
CA VAL A 293 -2.76 -3.39 -3.94
C VAL A 293 -3.93 -3.55 -4.91
N SER A 294 -4.24 -4.81 -5.26
CA SER A 294 -5.47 -5.10 -5.96
C SER A 294 -6.64 -4.94 -5.01
N GLU A 295 -7.77 -4.49 -5.51
CA GLU A 295 -8.89 -4.12 -4.65
C GLU A 295 -10.08 -5.06 -4.84
N TRP A 296 -10.58 -5.61 -3.74
CA TRP A 296 -11.84 -6.35 -3.73
C TRP A 296 -13.01 -5.47 -4.18
N THR A 297 -13.88 -6.04 -5.02
CA THR A 297 -15.16 -5.43 -5.44
C THR A 297 -16.33 -6.30 -5.00
N ASP A 298 -17.53 -5.74 -5.00
CA ASP A 298 -18.78 -6.45 -4.72
C ASP A 298 -19.24 -7.33 -5.91
N THR A 299 -18.58 -7.22 -7.07
CA THR A 299 -18.94 -8.00 -8.26
C THR A 299 -18.37 -9.42 -8.17
N TRP A 300 -19.23 -10.41 -8.40
CA TRP A 300 -18.86 -11.81 -8.57
C TRP A 300 -19.08 -12.24 -10.03
N ASP A 301 -18.15 -13.00 -10.59
CA ASP A 301 -18.24 -13.52 -11.96
C ASP A 301 -17.76 -14.96 -12.04
N ILE A 302 -18.00 -15.61 -13.17
CA ILE A 302 -17.59 -16.99 -13.45
C ILE A 302 -16.06 -17.09 -13.38
N ASP A 303 -15.57 -18.12 -12.67
CA ASP A 303 -14.16 -18.47 -12.65
C ASP A 303 -13.72 -18.94 -14.07
N PRO A 304 -12.68 -18.32 -14.68
CA PRO A 304 -12.22 -18.69 -16.01
C PRO A 304 -11.80 -20.17 -16.15
N ASP A 305 -11.33 -20.78 -15.07
CA ASP A 305 -10.86 -22.16 -15.03
C ASP A 305 -11.97 -23.12 -14.57
N ASN A 306 -13.09 -22.61 -14.05
CA ASN A 306 -14.22 -23.41 -13.58
C ASN A 306 -15.58 -22.72 -13.81
N PRO A 307 -16.31 -23.05 -14.89
CA PRO A 307 -17.56 -22.38 -15.25
C PRO A 307 -18.71 -22.57 -14.25
N ASP A 308 -18.62 -23.56 -13.36
CA ASP A 308 -19.63 -23.84 -12.33
C ASP A 308 -19.42 -23.02 -11.05
N LEU A 309 -18.33 -22.25 -10.96
CA LEU A 309 -17.97 -21.45 -9.80
C LEU A 309 -18.06 -19.96 -10.12
N LYS A 310 -18.64 -19.18 -9.21
CA LYS A 310 -18.49 -17.72 -9.19
C LYS A 310 -17.51 -17.30 -8.13
N VAL A 311 -16.66 -16.34 -8.45
CA VAL A 311 -15.63 -15.77 -7.57
C VAL A 311 -15.68 -14.25 -7.61
N PRO A 312 -15.29 -13.56 -6.52
CA PRO A 312 -15.24 -12.10 -6.53
C PRO A 312 -14.18 -11.58 -7.50
N ILE A 313 -14.45 -10.40 -8.06
CA ILE A 313 -13.53 -9.71 -8.96
C ILE A 313 -12.66 -8.72 -8.17
N LYS A 314 -11.37 -8.74 -8.46
CA LYS A 314 -10.40 -7.74 -8.01
C LYS A 314 -10.02 -6.79 -9.16
N ARG A 315 -9.67 -5.55 -8.83
CA ARG A 315 -9.29 -4.50 -9.80
C ARG A 315 -7.96 -3.85 -9.41
N GLY A 316 -7.41 -3.00 -10.28
CA GLY A 316 -6.31 -2.09 -9.94
C GLY A 316 -4.88 -2.60 -10.09
N ALA A 317 -4.63 -3.90 -10.31
CA ALA A 317 -3.27 -4.46 -10.25
C ALA A 317 -2.63 -4.27 -8.85
N SER A 318 -1.33 -4.49 -8.68
CA SER A 318 -0.66 -4.38 -7.39
C SER A 318 0.85 -4.29 -7.56
N PHE A 319 1.59 -4.09 -6.47
CA PHE A 319 3.05 -4.22 -6.43
C PHE A 319 3.55 -5.61 -6.87
N ALA A 320 2.70 -6.63 -6.93
CA ALA A 320 3.06 -7.98 -7.39
C ALA A 320 2.79 -8.20 -8.89
N THR A 321 2.12 -7.24 -9.54
CA THR A 321 1.77 -7.32 -10.96
C THR A 321 2.93 -6.81 -11.80
N LYS A 322 3.50 -7.63 -12.70
CA LYS A 322 4.63 -7.24 -13.55
C LYS A 322 4.23 -6.56 -14.86
N GLU A 323 3.06 -6.93 -15.37
CA GLU A 323 2.48 -6.45 -16.63
C GLU A 323 0.94 -6.48 -16.56
N GLY A 324 0.27 -5.80 -17.48
CA GLY A 324 -1.18 -5.75 -17.51
C GLY A 324 -1.79 -4.77 -16.50
N TYR A 325 -1.20 -3.58 -16.35
CA TYR A 325 -1.63 -2.54 -15.39
C TYR A 325 -2.90 -1.79 -15.80
N GLU A 326 -3.44 -2.06 -16.98
CA GLU A 326 -4.59 -1.34 -17.53
C GLU A 326 -5.80 -1.46 -16.60
N LEU A 327 -6.51 -0.35 -16.39
CA LEU A 327 -7.67 -0.30 -15.50
C LEU A 327 -8.86 -1.14 -15.99
N THR A 328 -8.83 -1.62 -17.23
CA THR A 328 -9.78 -2.61 -17.75
C THR A 328 -9.56 -4.00 -17.18
N SER A 329 -8.35 -4.35 -16.73
CA SER A 329 -7.96 -5.69 -16.30
C SER A 329 -8.76 -6.22 -15.11
N ARG A 330 -9.71 -7.12 -15.36
CA ARG A 330 -10.49 -7.82 -14.31
C ARG A 330 -9.66 -9.00 -13.80
N ARG A 331 -9.61 -9.17 -12.49
CA ARG A 331 -8.81 -10.22 -11.85
C ARG A 331 -9.72 -11.09 -10.97
N PRO A 332 -10.32 -12.16 -11.54
CA PRO A 332 -11.04 -13.14 -10.75
C PRO A 332 -10.16 -13.65 -9.60
N ALA A 333 -10.72 -13.69 -8.39
CA ALA A 333 -10.04 -14.30 -7.27
C ALA A 333 -10.06 -15.83 -7.38
N LYS A 334 -9.13 -16.50 -6.71
CA LYS A 334 -9.12 -17.97 -6.62
C LYS A 334 -10.31 -18.50 -5.80
N SER A 335 -10.74 -17.71 -4.82
CA SER A 335 -11.90 -17.94 -3.98
C SER A 335 -12.21 -16.66 -3.20
N PRO A 336 -13.40 -16.52 -2.61
CA PRO A 336 -13.68 -15.41 -1.67
C PRO A 336 -12.82 -15.45 -0.40
N ASP A 337 -12.19 -16.60 -0.09
CA ASP A 337 -11.31 -16.78 1.07
C ASP A 337 -9.83 -16.52 0.73
N GLU A 338 -9.52 -16.08 -0.51
CA GLU A 338 -8.16 -15.78 -0.92
C GLU A 338 -7.60 -14.64 -0.04
N MET A 339 -6.46 -14.89 0.60
CA MET A 339 -5.72 -13.87 1.36
C MET A 339 -4.28 -13.84 0.85
N ASN A 340 -3.79 -12.66 0.54
CA ASN A 340 -2.42 -12.47 0.08
C ASN A 340 -1.91 -11.05 0.43
N LEU A 341 -0.61 -10.84 0.22
CA LEU A 341 0.06 -9.59 0.56
C LEU A 341 -0.26 -8.43 -0.38
N TRP A 342 -0.93 -8.67 -1.51
CA TRP A 342 -1.10 -7.70 -2.60
C TRP A 342 -2.56 -7.41 -2.91
N THR A 343 -3.49 -7.81 -2.03
CA THR A 343 -4.92 -7.54 -2.16
C THR A 343 -5.41 -6.81 -0.91
N GLY A 344 -5.97 -5.63 -1.12
CA GLY A 344 -6.68 -4.82 -0.14
C GLY A 344 -8.05 -4.45 -0.71
N PHE A 345 -8.57 -3.29 -0.34
CA PHE A 345 -9.86 -2.80 -0.83
C PHE A 345 -10.07 -1.32 -0.50
N ARG A 346 -11.08 -0.72 -1.14
CA ARG A 346 -11.67 0.55 -0.76
C ARG A 346 -13.19 0.41 -0.65
N THR A 347 -13.87 1.40 -0.08
CA THR A 347 -15.34 1.34 0.08
C THR A 347 -16.07 2.36 -0.79
N ALA A 348 -17.36 2.11 -1.01
CA ALA A 348 -18.27 2.96 -1.76
C ALA A 348 -19.62 3.13 -1.04
N ARG A 349 -20.40 4.13 -1.46
CA ARG A 349 -21.75 4.43 -0.99
C ARG A 349 -22.63 4.91 -2.13
N SER A 350 -23.90 4.54 -2.10
CA SER A 350 -24.90 5.11 -3.00
C SER A 350 -25.34 6.52 -2.56
N GLU A 351 -25.25 6.83 -1.27
CA GLU A 351 -25.64 8.11 -0.69
C GLU A 351 -24.43 8.91 -0.21
N ALA A 352 -24.59 10.23 -0.08
CA ALA A 352 -23.55 11.12 0.41
C ALA A 352 -23.00 10.65 1.77
N PRO A 353 -21.67 10.78 2.00
CA PRO A 353 -21.08 10.50 3.29
C PRO A 353 -21.68 11.41 4.35
N LEU A 354 -21.82 10.87 5.57
CA LEU A 354 -22.28 11.66 6.70
C LEU A 354 -21.23 12.75 7.02
N PRO A 355 -21.64 13.89 7.58
CA PRO A 355 -20.70 14.91 8.04
C PRO A 355 -19.68 14.32 9.03
N ALA A 356 -18.43 14.77 8.93
CA ALA A 356 -17.35 14.31 9.81
C ALA A 356 -17.74 14.42 11.29
N GLY A 357 -17.48 13.37 12.08
CA GLY A 357 -17.84 13.29 13.50
C GLY A 357 -19.25 12.76 13.79
N THR A 358 -20.04 12.43 12.77
CA THR A 358 -21.29 11.69 12.97
C THR A 358 -20.95 10.21 13.24
N PRO A 359 -21.41 9.61 14.36
CA PRO A 359 -21.24 8.18 14.59
C PRO A 359 -21.82 7.40 13.40
N PRO A 360 -21.17 6.31 12.95
CA PRO A 360 -21.74 5.49 11.90
C PRO A 360 -23.14 5.05 12.34
N PRO A 361 -24.14 5.08 11.45
CA PRO A 361 -25.47 4.57 11.77
C PRO A 361 -25.28 3.10 12.20
N ARG A 362 -25.96 2.69 13.27
CA ARG A 362 -25.90 1.28 13.70
C ARG A 362 -26.28 0.45 12.48
N PRO A 363 -25.40 -0.43 11.96
CA PRO A 363 -25.75 -1.17 10.77
C PRO A 363 -26.94 -2.07 11.12
N GLU A 364 -27.96 -2.03 10.29
CA GLU A 364 -29.11 -2.92 10.46
C GLU A 364 -28.71 -4.36 10.08
N PRO A 365 -29.31 -5.39 10.71
CA PRO A 365 -29.04 -6.77 10.36
C PRO A 365 -29.18 -6.97 8.85
N ALA A 366 -28.25 -7.69 8.24
CA ALA A 366 -28.30 -7.96 6.81
C ALA A 366 -29.62 -8.65 6.44
N THR A 367 -30.54 -7.90 5.83
CA THR A 367 -31.61 -8.49 5.02
C THR A 367 -30.97 -8.98 3.73
N ALA A 368 -31.32 -10.17 3.28
CA ALA A 368 -30.87 -10.71 1.99
C ALA A 368 -30.99 -9.62 0.91
N ALA A 369 -29.91 -9.36 0.18
CA ALA A 369 -29.95 -8.44 -0.95
C ALA A 369 -31.03 -8.94 -1.92
N PRO A 370 -31.86 -8.04 -2.50
CA PRO A 370 -32.61 -8.42 -3.68
C PRO A 370 -31.59 -8.83 -4.74
N ASP A 371 -31.83 -9.97 -5.37
CA ASP A 371 -31.09 -10.46 -6.53
C ASP A 371 -30.74 -9.25 -7.41
N SER A 372 -29.45 -8.95 -7.56
CA SER A 372 -28.99 -7.88 -8.44
C SER A 372 -29.32 -8.35 -9.84
N GLY A 373 -30.54 -8.06 -10.26
CA GLY A 373 -31.08 -8.37 -11.57
C GLY A 373 -30.19 -7.74 -12.61
N ALA A 374 -29.20 -8.51 -13.07
CA ALA A 374 -28.71 -8.39 -14.42
C ALA A 374 -29.96 -8.41 -15.32
N PRO A 375 -30.10 -7.47 -16.27
CA PRO A 375 -31.19 -7.57 -17.22
C PRO A 375 -31.09 -8.94 -17.90
N GLU A 376 -32.15 -9.73 -17.74
CA GLU A 376 -32.35 -10.98 -18.45
C GLU A 376 -32.07 -10.73 -19.94
N PRO A 377 -31.17 -11.50 -20.60
CA PRO A 377 -30.89 -11.29 -22.00
C PRO A 377 -32.20 -11.49 -22.77
N ALA A 378 -32.62 -10.43 -23.48
CA ALA A 378 -33.82 -10.43 -24.28
C ALA A 378 -33.89 -11.74 -25.10
N ALA A 379 -34.95 -12.51 -24.87
CA ALA A 379 -35.20 -13.76 -25.57
C ALA A 379 -35.07 -13.52 -27.08
N ALA A 380 -34.16 -14.28 -27.71
CA ALA A 380 -34.05 -14.33 -29.16
C ALA A 380 -35.42 -14.67 -29.76
N PRO A 381 -35.90 -13.94 -30.77
CA PRO A 381 -37.15 -14.30 -31.44
C PRO A 381 -36.95 -15.63 -32.17
N THR A 382 -37.75 -16.63 -31.79
CA THR A 382 -37.88 -17.90 -32.52
C THR A 382 -38.48 -17.65 -33.91
N PRO A 383 -37.99 -18.32 -34.96
CA PRO A 383 -38.53 -18.16 -36.31
C PRO A 383 -39.70 -19.13 -36.50
N ASP A 384 -40.91 -18.70 -36.17
CA ASP A 384 -42.13 -19.37 -36.64
C ASP A 384 -43.21 -18.32 -36.89
N GLY A 385 -43.48 -18.07 -38.17
CA GLY A 385 -44.43 -17.04 -38.60
C GLY A 385 -44.46 -16.91 -40.12
N THR A 386 -45.00 -17.93 -40.79
CA THR A 386 -45.34 -17.92 -42.21
C THR A 386 -46.22 -16.70 -42.55
N PRO A 387 -45.84 -15.83 -43.51
CA PRO A 387 -46.68 -14.71 -43.91
C PRO A 387 -47.84 -15.17 -44.84
N PRO A 388 -49.06 -14.60 -44.70
CA PRO A 388 -50.15 -14.93 -45.61
C PRO A 388 -49.98 -14.25 -46.98
N MET A 389 -50.26 -15.04 -48.02
CA MET A 389 -50.21 -14.68 -49.44
C MET A 389 -51.18 -13.54 -49.79
N GLU A 390 -50.66 -12.52 -50.49
CA GLU A 390 -51.44 -11.52 -51.20
C GLU A 390 -51.33 -11.75 -52.73
N LYS A 391 -52.45 -11.66 -53.43
CA LYS A 391 -52.64 -12.01 -54.86
C LYS A 391 -51.88 -11.05 -55.80
N PRO A 392 -51.45 -11.53 -57.00
CA PRO A 392 -50.73 -10.71 -57.97
C PRO A 392 -51.66 -9.97 -58.94
N ALA A 393 -51.21 -8.79 -59.38
CA ALA A 393 -51.71 -8.01 -60.51
C ALA A 393 -50.51 -7.46 -61.32
N PRO A 394 -50.65 -7.13 -62.61
CA PRO A 394 -49.91 -7.82 -63.66
C PRO A 394 -48.68 -7.07 -64.23
N ALA A 395 -47.95 -7.82 -65.06
CA ALA A 395 -46.68 -7.52 -65.70
C ALA A 395 -46.63 -6.24 -66.57
N THR A 396 -45.46 -5.61 -66.60
CA THR A 396 -45.00 -4.77 -67.72
C THR A 396 -43.50 -4.97 -67.95
N GLU A 397 -43.22 -5.73 -69.01
CA GLU A 397 -42.13 -5.65 -70.01
C GLU A 397 -40.82 -4.86 -69.73
N THR A 398 -39.75 -5.64 -69.58
CA THR A 398 -38.43 -5.59 -70.25
C THR A 398 -37.52 -4.36 -70.16
N GLN A 399 -36.33 -4.56 -69.57
CA GLN A 399 -35.04 -4.20 -70.19
C GLN A 399 -33.88 -5.04 -69.59
N GLU A 400 -33.26 -5.87 -70.44
CA GLU A 400 -31.97 -6.53 -70.18
C GLU A 400 -30.85 -5.49 -70.16
N MET A 401 -30.01 -5.48 -69.11
CA MET A 401 -28.65 -4.96 -69.17
C MET A 401 -27.72 -5.79 -68.28
N SER A 402 -26.99 -6.70 -68.94
CA SER A 402 -25.59 -7.09 -68.76
C SER A 402 -24.95 -7.04 -67.37
N ALA A 403 -24.50 -8.21 -66.91
CA ALA A 403 -23.57 -8.40 -65.80
C ALA A 403 -22.18 -7.77 -66.07
N PRO A 404 -21.51 -7.21 -65.04
CA PRO A 404 -20.07 -7.00 -65.04
C PRO A 404 -19.31 -8.11 -64.25
N PRO A 405 -18.04 -8.36 -64.59
CA PRO A 405 -17.32 -9.57 -64.23
C PRO A 405 -16.68 -9.54 -62.83
N ALA A 406 -16.39 -10.75 -62.34
CA ALA A 406 -15.65 -11.04 -61.11
C ALA A 406 -14.27 -10.34 -61.06
N ALA A 407 -13.97 -9.75 -59.91
CA ALA A 407 -12.66 -9.18 -59.60
C ALA A 407 -11.66 -10.30 -59.22
N PRO A 408 -10.38 -10.17 -59.60
CA PRO A 408 -9.37 -11.20 -59.34
C PRO A 408 -8.83 -11.17 -57.90
N ALA A 409 -8.48 -12.37 -57.43
CA ALA A 409 -7.85 -12.65 -56.15
C ALA A 409 -6.55 -11.85 -55.95
N SER A 410 -6.40 -11.25 -54.77
CA SER A 410 -5.17 -10.60 -54.33
C SER A 410 -4.21 -11.64 -53.75
N GLU A 411 -3.03 -11.75 -54.34
CA GLU A 411 -1.91 -12.56 -53.86
C GLU A 411 -1.38 -12.05 -52.50
N PRO A 412 -0.78 -12.93 -51.66
CA PRO A 412 -0.28 -12.58 -50.34
C PRO A 412 1.03 -11.78 -50.42
N PRO A 413 1.31 -10.88 -49.44
CA PRO A 413 2.54 -10.11 -49.44
C PRO A 413 3.77 -10.98 -49.14
N THR A 414 4.78 -10.80 -49.98
CA THR A 414 6.11 -11.40 -49.96
C THR A 414 6.85 -11.08 -48.66
N ALA A 415 7.49 -12.11 -48.09
CA ALA A 415 8.31 -12.02 -46.89
C ALA A 415 9.52 -11.09 -47.08
N THR A 416 9.66 -10.12 -46.18
CA THR A 416 10.88 -9.32 -45.99
C THR A 416 12.00 -10.21 -45.42
N PRO A 417 13.22 -10.20 -45.98
CA PRO A 417 14.33 -10.99 -45.45
C PRO A 417 14.81 -10.44 -44.10
N ALA A 418 15.05 -11.36 -43.16
CA ALA A 418 15.55 -11.11 -41.82
C ALA A 418 16.89 -10.34 -41.85
N ALA A 419 16.97 -9.29 -41.04
CA ALA A 419 18.24 -8.64 -40.72
C ALA A 419 19.15 -9.61 -39.96
N GLN A 420 20.37 -9.79 -40.45
CA GLN A 420 21.42 -10.55 -39.79
C GLN A 420 21.80 -9.89 -38.45
N PRO A 421 22.12 -10.68 -37.40
CA PRO A 421 22.64 -10.13 -36.15
C PRO A 421 24.05 -9.56 -36.35
N ALA A 422 24.32 -8.41 -35.73
CA ALA A 422 25.63 -7.79 -35.69
C ALA A 422 26.66 -8.72 -35.00
N PRO A 423 27.93 -8.73 -35.43
CA PRO A 423 28.97 -9.55 -34.80
C PRO A 423 29.30 -9.04 -33.39
N ALA A 424 29.52 -9.97 -32.46
CA ALA A 424 29.94 -9.72 -31.09
C ALA A 424 31.28 -8.95 -31.03
N PRO A 425 31.49 -8.06 -30.02
CA PRO A 425 32.77 -7.40 -29.83
C PRO A 425 33.86 -8.40 -29.40
N PRO A 426 35.13 -8.18 -29.77
CA PRO A 426 36.22 -9.09 -29.44
C PRO A 426 36.51 -9.09 -27.93
N THR A 427 36.67 -10.29 -27.37
CA THR A 427 37.18 -10.55 -26.03
C THR A 427 38.61 -10.01 -25.88
N PRO A 428 38.96 -9.26 -24.82
CA PRO A 428 40.35 -8.85 -24.59
C PRO A 428 41.17 -10.05 -24.10
N GLU A 429 42.27 -10.34 -24.82
CA GLU A 429 43.33 -11.26 -24.38
C GLU A 429 44.06 -10.72 -23.13
N PRO A 430 44.61 -11.61 -22.29
CA PRO A 430 45.23 -11.25 -21.03
C PRO A 430 46.60 -10.59 -21.27
N LYS A 431 46.79 -9.39 -20.72
CA LYS A 431 48.12 -8.83 -20.55
C LYS A 431 48.77 -9.43 -19.31
N ASN A 432 49.74 -10.30 -19.54
CA ASN A 432 50.83 -10.55 -18.62
C ASN A 432 51.67 -9.26 -18.50
N GLU A 433 51.76 -8.72 -17.28
CA GLU A 433 52.99 -8.23 -16.62
C GLU A 433 52.69 -7.83 -15.17
#